data_AF-A0A1H3F8H3-F1
#
_entry.id   AF-A0A1H3F8H3-F1
#
_cell.length_a   1.000
_cell.length_b   1.000
_cell.length_c   1.000
_cell.angle_alpha   90.00
_cell.angle_beta   90.00
_cell.angle_gamma   90.00
#
_symmetry.space_group_name_H-M   'P 1'
#
loop_
_entity.id
_entity.type
_entity.pdbx_description
1 polymer ?
#
loop_
_entity_poly.entity_id
_entity_poly.type
_entity_poly.pdbx_seq_one_letter_code
_entity_poly.pdbx_strand_id
1 'polypeptide(L)' 'MYGDIDWRHAPEGAHWWAMDASGHAHWFMEPRYKPRTHFWYSQAIHAPTFAYSGDWRESLTERPAQ' A
#
# COMPACT_ATOMS: atom_id res chain seq x y z
N MET A 1 19.78 -1.93 2.18
CA MET A 1 18.63 -2.80 1.87
C MET A 1 17.49 -2.25 2.69
N TYR A 2 16.56 -1.53 2.06
CA TYR A 2 15.35 -1.07 2.76
C TYR A 2 14.55 -2.31 3.17
N GLY A 3 13.93 -2.29 4.36
CA GLY A 3 13.26 -3.47 4.90
C GLY A 3 12.31 -4.11 3.89
N ASP A 4 12.49 -5.39 3.61
CA ASP A 4 11.63 -6.13 2.68
C ASP A 4 10.19 -6.11 3.19
N ILE A 5 9.26 -5.74 2.31
CA ILE A 5 7.83 -5.65 2.63
C ILE A 5 7.29 -7.08 2.80
N ASP A 6 6.85 -7.42 4.01
CA ASP A 6 6.28 -8.73 4.30
C ASP A 6 4.79 -8.79 3.92
N TRP A 7 4.54 -9.13 2.66
CA TRP A 7 3.21 -9.25 2.06
C TRP A 7 2.29 -10.28 2.72
N ARG A 8 2.79 -11.12 3.65
CA ARG A 8 1.93 -12.01 4.46
C ARG A 8 1.01 -11.24 5.41
N HIS A 9 1.35 -9.99 5.73
CA HIS A 9 0.52 -9.08 6.54
C HIS A 9 -0.48 -8.29 5.69
N ALA A 10 -0.40 -8.37 4.36
CA ALA A 10 -1.27 -7.62 3.48
C ALA A 10 -2.67 -8.25 3.44
N PRO A 11 -3.75 -7.45 3.54
CA PRO A 11 -5.10 -7.96 3.38
C PRO A 11 -5.33 -8.49 1.96
N GLU A 12 -6.34 -9.34 1.81
CA GLU A 12 -6.76 -9.86 0.50
C GLU A 12 -7.16 -8.70 -0.43
N GLY A 13 -6.56 -8.66 -1.62
CA GLY A 13 -6.78 -7.59 -2.60
C GLY A 13 -5.91 -6.34 -2.40
N ALA A 14 -4.98 -6.33 -1.44
CA ALA A 14 -3.90 -5.34 -1.39
C ALA A 14 -2.99 -5.51 -2.60
N HIS A 15 -2.77 -4.41 -3.32
CA HIS A 15 -2.00 -4.39 -4.56
C HIS A 15 -0.72 -3.55 -4.44
N TRP A 16 -0.74 -2.52 -3.59
CA TRP A 16 0.46 -1.73 -3.29
C TRP A 16 0.65 -1.51 -1.79
N TRP A 17 1.89 -1.21 -1.42
CA TRP A 17 2.30 -0.68 -0.13
C TRP A 17 3.04 0.63 -0.35
N ALA A 18 2.78 1.65 0.45
CA ALA A 18 3.59 2.87 0.46
C ALA A 18 3.53 3.59 1.81
N MET A 19 4.52 4.43 2.07
CA MET A 19 4.55 5.37 3.19
C MET A 19 4.11 6.76 2.77
N ASP A 20 3.42 7.45 3.68
CA ASP A 20 3.12 8.87 3.55
C ASP A 20 4.21 9.75 4.18
N ALA A 21 4.11 11.07 3.96
CA ALA A 21 5.05 12.05 4.50
C ALA A 21 5.07 12.13 6.04
N SER A 22 4.07 11.55 6.72
CA SER A 22 4.01 11.49 8.18
C SER A 22 4.71 10.24 8.74
N GLY A 23 5.19 9.35 7.87
CA GLY A 23 5.84 8.10 8.28
C GLY A 23 4.86 6.96 8.57
N HIS A 24 3.58 7.08 8.19
CA HIS A 24 2.66 5.96 8.27
C HIS A 24 2.67 5.16 6.98
N ALA A 25 2.58 3.84 7.10
CA ALA A 25 2.49 2.95 5.96
C ALA A 25 1.04 2.51 5.71
N HIS A 26 0.71 2.29 4.45
CA HIS A 26 -0.62 1.89 4.03
C HIS A 26 -0.56 0.82 2.94
N TRP A 27 -1.47 -0.14 3.02
CA TRP A 27 -1.86 -1.01 1.92
C TRP A 27 -2.87 -0.28 1.06
N PHE A 28 -2.60 -0.17 -0.24
CA PHE A 28 -3.55 0.31 -1.23
C PHE A 28 -4.18 -0.88 -1.93
N MET A 29 -5.50 -0.97 -1.81
CA MET A 29 -6.28 -2.05 -2.40
C MET A 29 -6.44 -1.84 -3.91
N GLU A 30 -6.78 -2.91 -4.63
CA GLU A 30 -7.19 -2.80 -6.03
C GLU A 30 -8.25 -1.69 -6.21
N PRO A 31 -8.14 -0.82 -7.24
CA PRO A 31 -9.11 0.21 -7.50
C PRO A 31 -10.48 -0.39 -7.78
N ARG A 32 -11.51 0.12 -7.11
CA ARG A 32 -12.90 -0.29 -7.33
C ARG A 32 -13.72 0.87 -7.84
N TYR A 33 -14.55 0.62 -8.85
CA TYR A 33 -15.57 1.57 -9.28
C TYR A 33 -16.68 1.64 -8.23
N LYS A 34 -17.03 2.85 -7.78
CA LYS A 34 -18.19 3.09 -6.91
C LYS A 34 -19.41 3.42 -7.77
N PRO A 35 -20.38 2.50 -7.93
CA PRO A 35 -21.48 2.70 -8.87
C PRO A 35 -22.35 3.91 -8.54
N ARG A 36 -22.51 4.21 -7.24
CA ARG A 36 -23.38 5.28 -6.75
C ARG A 36 -22.83 6.68 -7.01
N THR A 37 -21.50 6.82 -7.06
CA THR A 37 -20.82 8.12 -7.12
C THR A 37 -20.02 8.30 -8.41
N HIS A 38 -20.03 7.30 -9.29
CA HIS A 38 -19.43 7.34 -10.62
C HIS A 38 -17.93 7.69 -10.63
N PHE A 39 -17.17 7.23 -9.64
CA PHE A 39 -15.71 7.41 -9.59
C PHE A 39 -14.98 6.14 -9.18
N TRP A 40 -13.69 6.10 -9.51
CA TRP A 40 -12.75 5.06 -9.11
C TRP A 40 -12.02 5.46 -7.85
N TYR A 41 -11.84 4.52 -6.93
CA TYR A 41 -11.02 4.74 -5.75
C TYR A 41 -10.24 3.49 -5.37
N SER A 42 -9.07 3.69 -4.82
CA SER A 42 -8.36 2.66 -4.06
C SER A 42 -8.58 2.94 -2.59
N GLN A 43 -8.88 1.89 -1.82
CA GLN A 43 -8.95 2.00 -0.37
C GLN A 43 -7.52 1.95 0.19
N ALA A 44 -7.18 2.86 1.11
CA ALA A 44 -5.99 2.78 1.93
C ALA A 44 -6.33 2.13 3.28
N ILE A 45 -5.52 1.15 3.69
CA ILE A 45 -5.62 0.45 4.98
C ILE A 45 -4.27 0.55 5.67
N HIS A 46 -4.26 0.87 6.98
CA HIS A 46 -3.00 0.99 7.73
C HIS A 46 -2.16 -0.29 7.65
N ALA A 47 -0.86 -0.14 7.44
CA ALA A 47 0.11 -1.23 7.31
C ALA A 47 1.25 -1.05 8.32
N PRO A 48 1.98 -2.14 8.66
CA PRO A 48 3.28 -2.02 9.29
C PRO A 48 4.26 -1.25 8.39
N THR A 49 5.19 -0.50 9.00
CA THR A 49 6.23 0.25 8.27
C THR A 49 7.39 -0.62 7.82
N PHE A 50 7.48 -1.86 8.30
CA PHE A 50 8.57 -2.81 8.00
C PHE A 50 9.98 -2.24 8.23
N ALA A 51 10.10 -1.27 9.16
CA ALA A 51 11.33 -0.53 9.41
C ALA A 51 11.93 0.13 8.15
N TYR A 52 11.10 0.47 7.17
CA TYR A 52 11.51 1.23 6.00
C TYR A 52 12.05 2.59 6.44
N SER A 53 13.24 2.92 5.92
CA SER A 53 14.01 4.11 6.29
C SER A 53 14.43 4.95 5.07
N GLY A 54 13.86 4.67 3.90
CA GLY A 54 14.10 5.41 2.66
C GLY A 54 13.21 6.65 2.52
N ASP A 55 13.27 7.29 1.35
CA ASP A 55 12.38 8.39 1.01
C ASP A 55 10.96 7.86 0.80
N TRP A 56 9.98 8.40 1.54
CA TRP A 56 8.58 8.00 1.41
C TRP A 56 8.06 8.15 -0.03
N ARG A 57 8.59 9.09 -0.81
CA ARG A 57 8.24 9.30 -2.23
C ARG A 57 8.63 8.13 -3.13
N GLU A 58 9.60 7.34 -2.70
CA GLU A 58 10.13 6.17 -3.42
C GLU A 58 9.61 4.85 -2.83
N SER A 59 8.75 4.91 -1.81
CA SER A 59 8.29 3.73 -1.06
C SER A 59 7.22 2.89 -1.78
N LEU A 60 6.62 3.41 -2.86
CA LEU A 60 5.55 2.71 -3.58
C LEU A 60 6.06 1.36 -4.11
N THR A 61 5.55 0.29 -3.50
CA THR A 61 5.96 -1.08 -3.81
C THR A 61 4.72 -1.86 -4.23
N GLU A 62 4.75 -2.42 -5.44
CA GLU A 62 3.71 -3.30 -5.96
C GLU A 62 3.85 -4.72 -5.39
N ARG A 63 2.71 -5.37 -5.16
CA ARG A 63 2.67 -6.76 -4.71
C ARG A 63 3.26 -7.66 -5.80
N PRO A 64 4.26 -8.50 -5.48
CA PRO A 64 4.78 -9.46 -6.45
C PRO A 64 3.66 -10.38 -6.96
N ALA A 65 3.65 -10.63 -8.27
CA ALA A 65 2.86 -11.71 -8.84
C ALA A 65 3.31 -13.03 -8.23
N GLN A 66 2.35 -13.82 -7.74
CA GLN A 66 2.60 -15.19 -7.25
C GLN A 66 2.85 -16.15 -8.40
#